data_AF-A0A0A1M6T7-F1
#
_entry.id   AF-A0A0A1M6T7-F1
#
_cell.length_a   1.000
_cell.length_b   1.000
_cell.length_c   1.000
_cell.angle_alpha   90.00
_cell.angle_beta   90.00
_cell.angle_gamma   90.00
#
_symmetry.space_group_name_H-M   'P 1'
#
loop_
_entity.id
_entity.type
_entity.pdbx_description
1 polymer ?
#
loop_
_entity_poly.entity_id
_entity_poly.type
_entity_poly.pdbx_seq_one_letter_code
_entity_poly.pdbx_strand_id
1 'polypeptide(L)'
;MKKLVATVATGVVLGGSCLSNVSAAEYQVQNGDNLWNIAKEHRTTVDKLFDLNNLKSSLIHPNQKLILNEQYKVKKGDTLSSIGYKLGVTVTDLKEWNNLESDLIFIDQMLTIKKSNVEQKGVPAAQVPDNKSANEDEVNETNQASENIEAAQAEEEAEAEAAAQAEAEAEEAAQAEAEAEEAAQAEAEAEAAAQAEAEAEEAAQAEAEAEAAAQAEAEAEEAAQAEAEAEAAAQAEAEAEEAAQAEAEEAAQAEAEAEAAQAEAEAEEAAQAEAEAVNSSENEEPVTETNTQEQASGETISVTSTAYTANCEGCSGVTSTGIDLNANPNEKVIAVDPNVIPLGTKVYVEGYGHAVAGDIGGAINGNKIDVHVPTRDEALNWGVREVNVTVVE
;
A
#
# COMPACT_ATOMS: atom_id res chain seq x y z
N MET A 1 -34.37 -28.30 -12.72
CA MET A 1 -33.84 -27.02 -12.21
C MET A 1 -32.32 -27.04 -12.40
N LYS A 2 -31.78 -26.08 -13.15
CA LYS A 2 -30.35 -26.00 -13.48
C LYS A 2 -29.58 -25.75 -12.18
N LYS A 3 -28.67 -26.66 -11.79
CA LYS A 3 -27.79 -26.46 -10.62
C LYS A 3 -26.63 -25.56 -11.07
N LEU A 4 -26.60 -24.33 -10.55
CA LEU A 4 -25.48 -23.41 -10.67
C LEU A 4 -24.32 -23.95 -9.82
N VAL A 5 -23.22 -24.33 -10.45
CA VAL A 5 -21.95 -24.58 -9.78
C VAL A 5 -21.21 -23.25 -9.76
N ALA A 6 -21.14 -22.61 -8.59
CA ALA A 6 -20.33 -21.42 -8.38
C ALA A 6 -18.95 -21.87 -7.90
N THR A 7 -18.00 -21.96 -8.83
CA THR A 7 -16.59 -22.22 -8.51
C THR A 7 -15.95 -20.89 -8.12
N VAL A 8 -15.70 -20.69 -6.83
CA VAL A 8 -14.98 -19.52 -6.33
C VAL A 8 -13.48 -19.87 -6.34
N ALA A 9 -12.75 -19.29 -7.29
CA ALA A 9 -11.30 -19.24 -7.24
C ALA A 9 -10.90 -18.03 -6.37
N THR A 10 -10.23 -18.28 -5.24
CA THR A 10 -9.57 -17.22 -4.45
C THR A 10 -8.15 -17.68 -4.18
N GLY A 11 -7.19 -16.85 -4.55
CA GLY A 11 -5.76 -17.14 -4.47
C GLY A 11 -5.12 -16.79 -3.13
N VAL A 12 -3.79 -16.99 -3.15
CA VAL A 12 -2.74 -16.60 -2.20
C VAL A 12 -2.47 -17.54 -1.03
N VAL A 13 -1.33 -18.24 -1.08
CA VAL A 13 -0.46 -18.49 0.09
C VAL A 13 1.00 -18.32 -0.33
N LEU A 14 1.67 -17.39 0.36
CA LEU A 14 3.11 -17.18 0.38
C LEU A 14 3.82 -18.27 1.21
N GLY A 15 4.99 -18.71 0.73
CA GLY A 15 6.11 -19.13 1.58
C GLY A 15 6.35 -20.63 1.78
N GLY A 16 7.53 -21.10 1.33
CA GLY A 16 8.34 -22.06 2.07
C GLY A 16 8.44 -23.48 1.52
N SER A 17 9.59 -23.78 0.90
CA SER A 17 10.25 -25.08 0.73
C SER A 17 9.49 -26.19 -0.02
N CYS A 18 10.14 -26.68 -1.08
CA CYS A 18 9.90 -27.90 -1.85
C CYS A 18 8.95 -28.93 -1.19
N LEU A 19 7.86 -29.30 -1.88
CA LEU A 19 7.23 -30.64 -1.96
C LEU A 19 5.86 -30.58 -2.69
N SER A 20 5.66 -31.50 -3.64
CA SER A 20 4.36 -32.05 -4.10
C SER A 20 3.20 -31.09 -4.48
N ASN A 21 3.07 -30.75 -5.76
CA ASN A 21 1.96 -29.94 -6.31
C ASN A 21 0.62 -30.71 -6.46
N VAL A 22 0.09 -31.30 -5.38
CA VAL A 22 -1.25 -31.90 -5.36
C VAL A 22 -2.22 -30.84 -4.86
N SER A 23 -3.06 -30.31 -5.75
CA SER A 23 -4.21 -29.49 -5.34
C SER A 23 -5.39 -30.42 -5.00
N ALA A 24 -6.27 -30.00 -4.12
CA ALA A 24 -7.36 -30.83 -3.61
C ALA A 24 -8.71 -30.27 -4.08
N ALA A 25 -9.61 -31.12 -4.58
CA ALA A 25 -10.97 -30.68 -4.89
C ALA A 25 -11.73 -30.44 -3.57
N GLU A 26 -12.12 -29.20 -3.29
CA GLU A 26 -12.85 -28.84 -2.07
C GLU A 26 -14.39 -28.91 -2.25
N TYR A 27 -15.08 -29.38 -1.22
CA TYR A 27 -16.53 -29.36 -1.10
C TYR A 27 -16.96 -28.74 0.23
N GLN A 28 -17.89 -27.79 0.18
CA GLN A 28 -18.43 -27.19 1.39
C GLN A 28 -19.68 -27.96 1.84
N VAL A 29 -19.60 -28.57 3.01
CA VAL A 29 -20.67 -29.36 3.64
C VAL A 29 -21.93 -28.50 3.84
N GLN A 30 -23.07 -29.02 3.39
CA GLN A 30 -24.38 -28.40 3.49
C GLN A 30 -25.18 -28.97 4.67
N ASN A 31 -26.26 -28.28 5.04
CA ASN A 31 -27.14 -28.76 6.10
C ASN A 31 -27.86 -30.05 5.67
N GLY A 32 -27.69 -31.13 6.44
CA GLY A 32 -28.26 -32.45 6.15
C GLY A 32 -27.30 -33.43 5.47
N ASP A 33 -26.08 -33.00 5.17
CA ASP A 33 -25.05 -33.86 4.60
C ASP A 33 -24.52 -34.90 5.59
N ASN A 34 -24.03 -36.00 5.03
CA ASN A 34 -23.21 -36.97 5.74
C ASN A 34 -22.13 -37.51 4.79
N LEU A 35 -21.02 -37.97 5.36
CA LEU A 35 -19.86 -38.44 4.58
C LEU A 35 -20.21 -39.53 3.56
N TRP A 36 -21.21 -40.38 3.83
CA TRP A 36 -21.60 -41.45 2.90
C TRP A 36 -22.27 -40.90 1.63
N ASN A 37 -23.22 -39.97 1.79
CA ASN A 37 -23.88 -39.32 0.65
C ASN A 37 -22.87 -38.51 -0.19
N ILE A 38 -22.00 -37.75 0.48
CA ILE A 38 -20.94 -36.97 -0.18
C ILE A 38 -19.98 -37.92 -0.92
N ALA A 39 -19.48 -38.97 -0.26
CA ALA A 39 -18.58 -39.92 -0.90
C ALA A 39 -19.20 -40.56 -2.14
N LYS A 40 -20.47 -40.95 -2.05
CA LYS A 40 -21.21 -41.56 -3.16
C LYS A 40 -21.43 -40.59 -4.33
N GLU A 41 -21.86 -39.36 -4.05
CA GLU A 41 -22.10 -38.34 -5.08
C GLU A 41 -20.81 -37.99 -5.82
N HIS A 42 -19.70 -37.87 -5.08
CA HIS A 42 -18.40 -37.50 -5.61
C HIS A 42 -17.54 -38.70 -6.03
N ARG A 43 -18.12 -39.92 -6.06
CA ARG A 43 -17.45 -41.17 -6.47
C ARG A 43 -16.11 -41.39 -5.74
N THR A 44 -16.07 -41.10 -4.45
CA THR A 44 -14.96 -41.39 -3.53
C THR A 44 -15.45 -42.34 -2.41
N THR A 45 -14.64 -42.61 -1.39
CA THR A 45 -15.03 -43.45 -0.25
C THR A 45 -15.01 -42.65 1.05
N VAL A 46 -15.80 -43.09 2.03
CA VAL A 46 -15.80 -42.47 3.36
C VAL A 46 -14.39 -42.52 3.96
N ASP A 47 -13.69 -43.65 3.87
CA ASP A 47 -12.32 -43.81 4.37
C ASP A 47 -11.36 -42.79 3.75
N LYS A 48 -11.45 -42.54 2.43
CA LYS A 48 -10.64 -41.49 1.78
C LYS A 48 -10.97 -40.09 2.27
N LEU A 49 -12.26 -39.79 2.50
CA LEU A 49 -12.64 -38.50 3.06
C LEU A 49 -12.08 -38.33 4.47
N PHE A 50 -12.01 -39.40 5.25
CA PHE A 50 -11.34 -39.39 6.56
C PHE A 50 -9.85 -39.09 6.42
N ASP A 51 -9.16 -39.86 5.58
CA ASP A 51 -7.70 -39.77 5.43
C ASP A 51 -7.28 -38.40 4.87
N LEU A 52 -7.94 -37.92 3.81
CA LEU A 52 -7.59 -36.65 3.16
C LEU A 52 -7.88 -35.42 4.03
N ASN A 53 -8.84 -35.51 4.95
CA ASN A 53 -9.25 -34.37 5.79
C ASN A 53 -8.83 -34.53 7.24
N ASN A 54 -8.02 -35.53 7.56
CA ASN A 54 -7.62 -35.87 8.93
C ASN A 54 -8.83 -35.95 9.90
N LEU A 55 -9.96 -36.48 9.44
CA LEU A 55 -11.15 -36.59 10.27
C LEU A 55 -10.93 -37.67 11.33
N LYS A 56 -11.32 -37.37 12.57
CA LYS A 56 -11.25 -38.34 13.68
C LYS A 56 -12.57 -39.08 13.89
N SER A 57 -13.65 -38.63 13.26
CA SER A 57 -14.98 -39.22 13.33
C SER A 57 -15.79 -38.87 12.08
N SER A 58 -16.94 -39.50 11.90
CA SER A 58 -17.82 -39.25 10.77
C SER A 58 -18.66 -37.97 10.91
N LEU A 59 -18.47 -37.24 12.02
CA LEU A 59 -19.17 -36.00 12.29
C LEU A 59 -18.59 -34.87 11.43
N ILE A 60 -19.46 -34.26 10.63
CA ILE A 60 -19.16 -33.10 9.81
C ILE A 60 -20.16 -32.00 10.11
N HIS A 61 -19.74 -30.74 9.98
CA HIS A 61 -20.57 -29.58 10.27
C HIS A 61 -20.89 -28.79 9.01
N PRO A 62 -22.07 -28.15 8.90
CA PRO A 62 -22.35 -27.23 7.82
C PRO A 62 -21.25 -26.17 7.68
N ASN A 63 -20.94 -25.82 6.45
CA ASN A 63 -19.85 -24.93 6.02
C ASN A 63 -18.42 -25.48 6.21
N GLN A 64 -18.25 -26.69 6.75
CA GLN A 64 -16.96 -27.37 6.78
C GLN A 64 -16.49 -27.65 5.34
N LYS A 65 -15.23 -27.34 5.04
CA LYS A 65 -14.60 -27.70 3.77
C LYS A 65 -14.04 -29.11 3.86
N LEU A 66 -14.36 -29.94 2.88
CA LEU A 66 -13.85 -31.29 2.71
C LEU A 66 -13.12 -31.43 1.39
N ILE A 67 -11.89 -31.92 1.46
CA ILE A 67 -11.10 -32.41 0.34
C ILE A 67 -11.70 -33.74 -0.12
N LEU A 68 -12.20 -33.79 -1.35
CA LEU A 68 -12.90 -34.95 -1.89
C LEU A 68 -11.97 -35.97 -2.56
N ASN A 69 -10.93 -35.48 -3.21
CA ASN A 69 -9.96 -36.28 -3.93
C ASN A 69 -8.66 -35.50 -4.14
N GLU A 70 -7.58 -36.26 -4.31
CA GLU A 70 -6.31 -35.72 -4.81
C GLU A 70 -6.52 -35.26 -6.27
N GLN A 71 -6.02 -34.08 -6.61
CA GLN A 71 -5.90 -33.61 -7.99
C GLN A 71 -4.42 -33.46 -8.35
N TYR A 72 -4.09 -33.85 -9.57
CA TYR A 72 -2.78 -33.69 -10.16
C TYR A 72 -2.82 -32.55 -11.17
N LYS A 73 -2.02 -31.51 -10.95
CA LYS A 73 -1.82 -30.43 -11.92
C LYS A 73 -0.84 -30.91 -12.99
N VAL A 74 -1.32 -31.07 -14.21
CA VAL A 74 -0.52 -31.50 -15.37
C VAL A 74 0.63 -30.51 -15.57
N LYS A 75 1.85 -31.03 -15.61
CA LYS A 75 3.06 -30.26 -15.84
C LYS A 75 3.49 -30.39 -17.30
N LYS A 76 4.39 -29.50 -17.72
CA LYS A 76 5.07 -29.64 -19.00
C LYS A 76 5.74 -31.02 -19.09
N GLY A 77 5.56 -31.70 -20.22
CA GLY A 77 6.10 -33.04 -20.48
C GLY A 77 5.27 -34.20 -19.90
N ASP A 78 4.20 -33.92 -19.14
CA ASP A 78 3.34 -34.98 -18.65
C ASP A 78 2.47 -35.56 -19.78
N THR A 79 2.35 -36.89 -19.77
CA THR A 79 1.36 -37.64 -20.55
C THR A 79 0.45 -38.38 -19.58
N LEU A 80 -0.74 -38.80 -20.03
CA LEU A 80 -1.59 -39.63 -19.17
C LEU A 80 -0.88 -40.92 -18.72
N SER A 81 0.01 -41.47 -19.55
CA SER A 81 0.80 -42.66 -19.24
C SER A 81 1.84 -42.39 -18.16
N SER A 82 2.61 -41.30 -18.25
CA SER A 82 3.63 -40.97 -17.25
C SER A 82 3.00 -40.57 -15.90
N ILE A 83 1.88 -39.83 -15.94
CA ILE A 83 1.09 -39.52 -14.75
C ILE A 83 0.52 -40.80 -14.13
N GLY A 84 -0.05 -41.68 -14.94
CA GLY A 84 -0.61 -42.95 -14.49
C GLY A 84 0.43 -43.82 -13.79
N TYR A 85 1.60 -43.99 -14.40
CA TYR A 85 2.72 -44.73 -13.81
C TYR A 85 3.17 -44.14 -12.48
N LYS A 86 3.34 -42.81 -12.43
CA LYS A 86 3.78 -42.08 -11.23
C LYS A 86 2.79 -42.19 -10.07
N LEU A 87 1.49 -42.22 -10.38
CA LEU A 87 0.42 -42.21 -9.38
C LEU A 87 -0.16 -43.61 -9.11
N GLY A 88 0.33 -44.64 -9.82
CA GLY A 88 -0.13 -46.02 -9.68
C GLY A 88 -1.55 -46.25 -10.20
N VAL A 89 -1.95 -45.56 -11.26
CA VAL A 89 -3.30 -45.63 -11.88
C VAL A 89 -3.19 -45.84 -13.39
N THR A 90 -4.20 -46.41 -14.03
CA THR A 90 -4.15 -46.64 -15.49
C THR A 90 -4.54 -45.39 -16.28
N VAL A 91 -4.11 -45.30 -17.54
CA VAL A 91 -4.55 -44.24 -18.48
C VAL A 91 -6.07 -44.27 -18.63
N THR A 92 -6.65 -45.46 -18.75
CA THR A 92 -8.11 -45.66 -18.83
C THR A 92 -8.82 -45.05 -17.63
N ASP A 93 -8.34 -45.33 -16.41
CA ASP A 93 -8.89 -44.77 -15.18
C ASP A 93 -8.81 -43.23 -15.17
N LEU A 94 -7.64 -42.67 -15.54
CA LEU A 94 -7.45 -41.23 -15.61
C LEU A 94 -8.41 -40.56 -16.60
N LYS A 95 -8.64 -41.17 -17.76
CA LYS A 95 -9.59 -40.66 -18.77
C LYS A 95 -11.02 -40.73 -18.28
N GLU A 96 -11.41 -41.86 -17.68
CA GLU A 96 -12.77 -42.05 -17.14
C GLU A 96 -13.09 -41.08 -15.99
N TRP A 97 -12.13 -40.80 -15.12
CA TRP A 97 -12.34 -39.91 -13.98
C TRP A 97 -12.44 -38.44 -14.38
N ASN A 98 -11.83 -38.06 -15.51
CA ASN A 98 -11.72 -36.69 -15.98
C ASN A 98 -12.53 -36.43 -17.26
N ASN A 99 -13.36 -37.40 -17.68
CA ASN A 99 -14.18 -37.32 -18.88
C ASN A 99 -13.35 -36.97 -20.15
N LEU A 100 -12.15 -37.54 -20.28
CA LEU A 100 -11.28 -37.29 -21.42
C LEU A 100 -11.59 -38.26 -22.56
N GLU A 101 -11.89 -37.72 -23.74
CA GLU A 101 -12.15 -38.52 -24.95
C GLU A 101 -10.86 -38.96 -25.65
N SER A 102 -9.74 -38.30 -25.37
CA SER A 102 -8.43 -38.57 -25.98
C SER A 102 -7.31 -38.54 -24.93
N ASP A 103 -6.08 -38.82 -25.35
CA ASP A 103 -4.90 -38.78 -24.48
C ASP A 103 -4.29 -37.37 -24.39
N LEU A 104 -4.86 -36.41 -25.10
CA LEU A 104 -4.43 -35.02 -25.08
C LEU A 104 -4.82 -34.36 -23.75
N ILE A 105 -3.80 -33.86 -23.07
CA ILE A 105 -3.92 -33.07 -21.85
C ILE A 105 -3.12 -31.78 -22.01
N PHE A 106 -3.56 -30.73 -21.35
CA PHE A 106 -2.91 -29.42 -21.39
C PHE A 106 -2.10 -29.18 -20.12
N ILE A 107 -1.01 -28.43 -20.26
CA ILE A 107 -0.27 -27.94 -19.10
C ILE A 107 -1.24 -27.16 -18.21
N ASP A 108 -1.07 -27.30 -16.91
CA ASP A 108 -1.90 -26.74 -15.86
C ASP A 108 -3.34 -27.27 -15.77
N GLN A 109 -3.71 -28.24 -16.62
CA GLN A 109 -4.96 -28.96 -16.48
C GLN A 109 -4.98 -29.74 -15.16
N MET A 110 -6.10 -29.66 -14.43
CA MET A 110 -6.29 -30.41 -13.19
C MET A 110 -6.91 -31.77 -13.48
N LEU A 111 -6.18 -32.84 -13.18
CA LEU A 111 -6.69 -34.21 -13.27
C LEU A 111 -7.10 -34.72 -11.90
N THR A 112 -8.37 -35.07 -11.77
CA THR A 112 -8.92 -35.82 -10.64
C THR A 112 -8.33 -37.22 -10.58
N ILE A 113 -7.73 -37.56 -9.44
CA ILE A 113 -7.13 -38.87 -9.18
C ILE A 113 -7.99 -39.60 -8.14
N LYS A 114 -8.57 -40.74 -8.52
CA LYS A 114 -9.36 -41.58 -7.61
C LYS A 114 -8.59 -42.86 -7.32
N LYS A 115 -7.53 -42.81 -6.50
CA LYS A 115 -6.74 -44.00 -6.13
C LYS A 115 -7.63 -45.10 -5.52
N SER A 116 -8.08 -46.07 -6.29
CA SER A 116 -8.82 -47.22 -5.77
C SER A 116 -7.81 -48.11 -5.05
N ASN A 117 -8.06 -48.48 -3.79
CA ASN A 117 -7.24 -49.49 -3.12
C ASN A 117 -7.55 -50.86 -3.75
N VAL A 118 -6.89 -51.17 -4.86
CA VAL A 118 -6.89 -52.50 -5.45
C VAL A 118 -5.49 -53.05 -5.20
N GLU A 119 -5.41 -54.00 -4.26
CA GLU A 119 -4.22 -54.80 -4.01
C GLU A 119 -3.67 -55.36 -5.32
N GLN A 120 -2.36 -55.21 -5.51
CA GLN A 120 -1.61 -55.76 -6.64
C GLN A 120 -1.89 -57.25 -6.79
N LYS A 121 -2.54 -57.64 -7.89
CA LYS A 121 -2.54 -59.01 -8.39
C LYS A 121 -1.61 -59.04 -9.61
N GLY A 122 -0.53 -59.81 -9.49
CA GLY A 122 0.59 -59.86 -10.42
C GLY A 122 0.20 -60.10 -11.88
N VAL A 123 1.04 -59.56 -12.76
CA VAL A 123 0.99 -59.70 -14.21
C VAL A 123 1.16 -61.18 -14.62
N PRO A 124 0.29 -61.75 -15.47
CA PRO A 124 0.53 -63.06 -16.06
C PRO A 124 1.44 -62.93 -17.30
N ALA A 125 2.48 -63.76 -17.35
CA ALA A 125 3.41 -63.93 -18.45
C ALA A 125 2.71 -64.41 -19.73
N ALA A 126 3.02 -63.76 -20.85
CA ALA A 126 2.60 -64.17 -22.18
C ALA A 126 3.37 -65.43 -22.62
N GLN A 127 2.62 -66.47 -23.03
CA GLN A 127 3.12 -67.69 -23.64
C GLN A 127 3.12 -67.55 -25.16
N VAL A 128 4.24 -67.94 -25.78
CA VAL A 128 4.45 -68.10 -27.23
C VAL A 128 3.61 -69.30 -27.73
N PRO A 129 2.99 -69.25 -28.92
CA PRO A 129 2.15 -70.33 -29.41
C PRO A 129 2.99 -71.48 -29.98
N ASP A 130 2.76 -72.69 -29.48
CA ASP A 130 3.30 -73.94 -30.00
C ASP A 130 2.18 -74.71 -30.71
N ASN A 131 2.36 -74.99 -32.01
CA ASN A 131 1.46 -75.82 -32.80
C ASN A 131 2.25 -76.48 -33.94
N LYS A 132 2.59 -77.76 -33.81
CA LYS A 132 1.75 -78.88 -34.26
C LYS A 132 2.58 -80.13 -34.61
N SER A 133 2.01 -81.27 -34.25
CA SER A 133 2.05 -82.55 -34.99
C SER A 133 3.32 -83.40 -34.92
N ALA A 134 3.23 -84.45 -34.11
CA ALA A 134 3.79 -85.75 -34.43
C ALA A 134 2.88 -86.46 -35.45
N ASN A 135 3.48 -87.08 -36.47
CA ASN A 135 3.13 -88.43 -36.87
C ASN A 135 4.35 -89.11 -37.51
N GLU A 136 4.59 -90.33 -37.08
CA GLU A 136 5.66 -91.24 -37.50
C GLU A 136 5.34 -91.83 -38.89
N ASP A 137 6.35 -92.03 -39.74
CA ASP A 137 6.51 -93.23 -40.58
C ASP A 137 7.85 -93.25 -41.34
N GLU A 138 8.59 -94.33 -41.11
CA GLU A 138 9.40 -95.14 -42.04
C GLU A 138 10.73 -94.67 -42.72
N VAL A 139 11.85 -95.11 -42.12
CA VAL A 139 12.99 -95.92 -42.64
C VAL A 139 13.72 -95.57 -43.98
N ASN A 140 14.99 -95.17 -43.81
CA ASN A 140 16.25 -95.56 -44.52
C ASN A 140 16.48 -95.21 -46.00
N GLU A 141 17.53 -94.41 -46.30
CA GLU A 141 18.67 -94.84 -47.15
C GLU A 141 19.82 -93.81 -47.27
N THR A 142 21.04 -94.32 -47.05
CA THR A 142 22.32 -93.99 -47.70
C THR A 142 23.12 -92.70 -47.42
N ASN A 143 24.35 -92.97 -46.96
CA ASN A 143 25.54 -92.12 -46.95
C ASN A 143 25.90 -91.57 -48.35
N GLN A 144 25.52 -90.31 -48.61
CA GLN A 144 26.20 -89.37 -49.51
C GLN A 144 25.70 -87.91 -49.27
N ALA A 145 25.47 -87.55 -48.01
CA ALA A 145 24.90 -86.25 -47.62
C ALA A 145 25.75 -85.46 -46.60
N SER A 146 26.92 -85.95 -46.17
CA SER A 146 27.66 -85.27 -45.08
C SER A 146 28.57 -84.12 -45.53
N GLU A 147 29.03 -84.04 -46.78
CA GLU A 147 29.87 -82.92 -47.24
C GLU A 147 29.07 -81.74 -47.82
N ASN A 148 27.84 -81.97 -48.31
CA ASN A 148 26.96 -80.89 -48.82
C ASN A 148 26.08 -80.26 -47.73
N ILE A 149 25.96 -80.89 -46.56
CA ILE A 149 25.25 -80.30 -45.41
C ILE A 149 26.16 -79.35 -44.64
N GLU A 150 27.46 -79.68 -44.46
CA GLU A 150 28.42 -78.78 -43.78
C GLU A 150 28.68 -77.47 -44.56
N ALA A 151 28.74 -77.52 -45.90
CA ALA A 151 28.93 -76.32 -46.72
C ALA A 151 27.69 -75.40 -46.74
N ALA A 152 26.48 -75.98 -46.77
CA ALA A 152 25.24 -75.22 -46.70
C ALA A 152 24.99 -74.65 -45.29
N GLN A 153 25.36 -75.39 -44.24
CA GLN A 153 25.30 -74.92 -42.86
C GLN A 153 26.30 -73.79 -42.58
N ALA A 154 27.50 -73.83 -43.16
CA ALA A 154 28.49 -72.76 -43.01
C ALA A 154 28.09 -71.46 -43.73
N GLU A 155 27.38 -71.55 -44.87
CA GLU A 155 26.85 -70.38 -45.58
C GLU A 155 25.65 -69.78 -44.85
N GLU A 156 24.76 -70.62 -44.30
CA GLU A 156 23.62 -70.20 -43.46
C GLU A 156 24.09 -69.57 -42.13
N GLU A 157 25.14 -70.10 -41.50
CA GLU A 157 25.74 -69.54 -40.29
C GLU A 157 26.44 -68.20 -40.55
N ALA A 158 27.13 -68.05 -41.69
CA ALA A 158 27.74 -66.79 -42.10
C ALA A 158 26.70 -65.72 -42.47
N GLU A 159 25.59 -66.10 -43.10
CA GLU A 159 24.47 -65.18 -43.39
C GLU A 159 23.75 -64.77 -42.10
N ALA A 160 23.59 -65.70 -41.15
CA ALA A 160 23.04 -65.42 -39.83
C ALA A 160 23.93 -64.49 -38.99
N GLU A 161 25.26 -64.65 -39.03
CA GLU A 161 26.20 -63.77 -38.35
C GLU A 161 26.21 -62.36 -38.97
N ALA A 162 26.15 -62.27 -40.31
CA ALA A 162 26.03 -60.99 -41.01
C ALA A 162 24.70 -60.27 -40.72
N ALA A 163 23.59 -61.02 -40.62
CA ALA A 163 22.29 -60.49 -40.24
C ALA A 163 22.29 -59.99 -38.78
N ALA A 164 22.91 -60.75 -37.86
CA ALA A 164 23.04 -60.36 -36.45
C ALA A 164 23.90 -59.10 -36.28
N GLN A 165 24.97 -58.96 -37.08
CA GLN A 165 25.79 -57.74 -37.06
C GLN A 165 25.02 -56.53 -37.60
N ALA A 166 24.25 -56.70 -38.69
CA ALA A 166 23.43 -55.63 -39.25
C ALA A 166 22.30 -55.20 -38.29
N GLU A 167 21.71 -56.14 -37.54
CA GLU A 167 20.72 -55.85 -36.51
C GLU A 167 21.33 -55.08 -35.33
N ALA A 168 22.53 -55.48 -34.89
CA ALA A 168 23.25 -54.77 -33.81
C ALA A 168 23.64 -53.33 -34.20
N GLU A 169 24.13 -53.13 -35.44
CA GLU A 169 24.45 -51.78 -35.95
C GLU A 169 23.19 -50.90 -36.10
N ALA A 170 22.05 -51.50 -36.46
CA ALA A 170 20.77 -50.80 -36.52
C ALA A 170 20.23 -50.42 -35.13
N GLU A 171 20.42 -51.28 -34.12
CA GLU A 171 20.04 -51.00 -32.73
C GLU A 171 20.91 -49.89 -32.13
N GLU A 172 22.22 -49.89 -32.39
CA GLU A 172 23.13 -48.81 -31.96
C GLU A 172 22.78 -47.46 -32.62
N ALA A 173 22.44 -47.47 -33.92
CA ALA A 173 22.00 -46.26 -34.61
C ALA A 173 20.67 -45.72 -34.07
N ALA A 174 19.71 -46.61 -33.75
CA ALA A 174 18.44 -46.23 -33.15
C ALA A 174 18.62 -45.67 -31.73
N GLN A 175 19.55 -46.22 -30.94
CA GLN A 175 19.88 -45.70 -29.62
C GLN A 175 20.50 -44.29 -29.72
N ALA A 176 21.42 -44.08 -30.65
CA ALA A 176 22.06 -42.78 -30.86
C ALA A 176 21.05 -41.70 -31.31
N GLU A 177 20.06 -42.06 -32.13
CA GLU A 177 18.97 -41.16 -32.53
C GLU A 177 18.07 -40.80 -31.34
N ALA A 178 17.71 -41.78 -30.50
CA ALA A 178 16.91 -41.55 -29.31
C ALA A 178 17.62 -40.65 -28.27
N GLU A 179 18.92 -40.85 -28.05
CA GLU A 179 19.72 -40.00 -27.15
C GLU A 179 19.84 -38.56 -27.70
N ALA A 180 19.93 -38.39 -29.02
CA ALA A 180 19.95 -37.06 -29.64
C ALA A 180 18.60 -36.33 -29.52
N GLU A 181 17.49 -37.05 -29.65
CA GLU A 181 16.14 -36.49 -29.45
C GLU A 181 15.91 -36.09 -27.99
N GLU A 182 16.35 -36.92 -27.03
CA GLU A 182 16.28 -36.60 -25.60
C GLU A 182 17.12 -35.35 -25.25
N ALA A 183 18.33 -35.23 -25.82
CA ALA A 183 19.18 -34.06 -25.64
C ALA A 183 18.54 -32.78 -26.21
N ALA A 184 17.94 -32.86 -27.40
CA ALA A 184 17.23 -31.73 -28.01
C ALA A 184 15.99 -31.32 -27.19
N GLN A 185 15.26 -32.29 -26.64
CA GLN A 185 14.13 -32.02 -25.76
C GLN A 185 14.59 -31.33 -24.46
N ALA A 186 15.69 -31.80 -23.86
CA ALA A 186 16.25 -31.20 -22.64
C ALA A 186 16.69 -29.74 -22.86
N GLU A 187 17.31 -29.44 -24.02
CA GLU A 187 17.70 -28.07 -24.38
C GLU A 187 16.47 -27.17 -24.56
N ALA A 188 15.44 -27.63 -25.28
CA ALA A 188 14.20 -26.88 -25.46
C ALA A 188 13.41 -26.67 -24.15
N GLU A 189 13.50 -27.62 -23.22
CA GLU A 189 12.92 -27.47 -21.88
C GLU A 189 13.68 -26.44 -21.04
N ALA A 190 15.01 -26.43 -21.11
CA ALA A 190 15.85 -25.46 -20.42
C ALA A 190 15.61 -24.03 -20.95
N GLU A 191 15.52 -23.85 -22.26
CA GLU A 191 15.23 -22.54 -22.87
C GLU A 191 13.85 -22.01 -22.47
N ALA A 192 12.83 -22.86 -22.50
CA ALA A 192 11.49 -22.48 -22.07
C ALA A 192 11.40 -22.19 -20.57
N ALA A 193 12.19 -22.88 -19.74
CA ALA A 193 12.27 -22.59 -18.31
C ALA A 193 12.91 -21.22 -18.06
N ALA A 194 13.98 -20.90 -18.78
CA ALA A 194 14.62 -19.58 -18.72
C ALA A 194 13.68 -18.46 -19.19
N GLN A 195 12.90 -18.69 -20.26
CA GLN A 195 11.90 -17.72 -20.70
C GLN A 195 10.79 -17.52 -19.67
N ALA A 196 10.28 -18.60 -19.07
CA ALA A 196 9.24 -18.51 -18.04
C ALA A 196 9.73 -17.79 -16.78
N GLU A 197 11.00 -17.99 -16.41
CA GLU A 197 11.63 -17.26 -15.30
C GLU A 197 11.74 -15.76 -15.60
N ALA A 198 12.17 -15.38 -16.82
CA ALA A 198 12.24 -13.99 -17.25
C ALA A 198 10.86 -13.30 -17.29
N GLU A 199 9.84 -13.98 -17.82
CA GLU A 199 8.46 -13.46 -17.84
C GLU A 199 7.89 -13.31 -16.43
N ALA A 200 8.23 -14.22 -15.49
CA ALA A 200 7.83 -14.10 -14.10
C ALA A 200 8.51 -12.93 -13.38
N GLU A 201 9.79 -12.67 -13.68
CA GLU A 201 10.52 -11.52 -13.14
C GLU A 201 9.94 -10.19 -13.67
N GLU A 202 9.62 -10.11 -14.96
CA GLU A 202 8.96 -8.94 -15.56
C GLU A 202 7.58 -8.68 -14.94
N ALA A 203 6.78 -9.74 -14.74
CA ALA A 203 5.48 -9.63 -14.10
C ALA A 203 5.58 -9.16 -12.64
N ALA A 204 6.55 -9.67 -11.89
CA ALA A 204 6.80 -9.24 -10.51
C ALA A 204 7.25 -7.77 -10.44
N GLN A 205 8.07 -7.33 -11.39
CA GLN A 205 8.48 -5.92 -11.47
C GLN A 205 7.29 -5.01 -11.80
N ALA A 206 6.42 -5.40 -12.73
CA ALA A 206 5.22 -4.65 -13.08
C ALA A 206 4.22 -4.55 -11.91
N GLU A 207 4.06 -5.62 -11.13
CA GLU A 207 3.23 -5.62 -9.92
C GLU A 207 3.78 -4.66 -8.86
N ALA A 208 5.09 -4.69 -8.61
CA ALA A 208 5.74 -3.80 -7.65
C ALA A 208 5.65 -2.32 -8.07
N GLU A 209 5.78 -2.02 -9.36
CA GLU A 209 5.63 -0.66 -9.88
C GLU A 209 4.19 -0.15 -9.76
N ALA A 210 3.19 -1.02 -10.00
CA ALA A 210 1.78 -0.69 -9.82
C ALA A 210 1.43 -0.42 -8.35
N GLU A 211 1.96 -1.22 -7.42
CA GLU A 211 1.77 -1.00 -5.98
C GLU A 211 2.41 0.32 -5.51
N ALA A 212 3.63 0.62 -5.97
CA ALA A 212 4.30 1.89 -5.68
C ALA A 212 3.53 3.10 -6.24
N ALA A 213 2.97 3.00 -7.45
CA ALA A 213 2.14 4.05 -8.03
C ALA A 213 0.86 4.28 -7.24
N ALA A 214 0.18 3.22 -6.80
CA ALA A 214 -1.03 3.31 -5.97
C ALA A 214 -0.73 3.95 -4.61
N GLN A 215 0.41 3.62 -3.98
CA GLN A 215 0.82 4.27 -2.74
C GLN A 215 1.10 5.76 -2.94
N ALA A 216 1.80 6.13 -4.01
CA ALA A 216 2.09 7.54 -4.32
C ALA A 216 0.82 8.36 -4.57
N GLU A 217 -0.19 7.77 -5.23
CA GLU A 217 -1.50 8.41 -5.43
C GLU A 217 -2.24 8.64 -4.11
N ALA A 218 -2.23 7.65 -3.20
CA ALA A 218 -2.86 7.77 -1.89
C ALA A 218 -2.17 8.85 -1.01
N GLU A 219 -0.84 8.90 -1.00
CA GLU A 219 -0.08 9.93 -0.28
C GLU A 219 -0.34 11.34 -0.85
N ALA A 220 -0.51 11.46 -2.17
CA ALA A 220 -0.86 12.72 -2.81
C ALA A 220 -2.29 13.19 -2.46
N GLU A 221 -3.26 12.26 -2.37
CA GLU A 221 -4.63 12.57 -1.95
C GLU A 221 -4.68 13.02 -0.48
N GLU A 222 -3.93 12.37 0.41
CA GLU A 222 -3.82 12.77 1.82
C GLU A 222 -3.18 14.16 1.97
N ALA A 223 -2.11 14.44 1.21
CA ALA A 223 -1.48 15.76 1.20
C ALA A 223 -2.43 16.86 0.70
N ALA A 224 -3.20 16.59 -0.36
CA ALA A 224 -4.19 17.53 -0.88
C ALA A 224 -5.33 17.79 0.11
N GLN A 225 -5.78 16.76 0.85
CA GLN A 225 -6.77 16.94 1.91
C GLN A 225 -6.22 17.79 3.06
N ALA A 226 -4.98 17.55 3.49
CA ALA A 226 -4.34 18.33 4.55
C ALA A 226 -4.18 19.81 4.17
N GLU A 227 -3.83 20.09 2.91
CA GLU A 227 -3.74 21.46 2.38
C GLU A 227 -5.12 22.15 2.38
N ALA A 228 -6.17 21.46 1.93
CA ALA A 228 -7.53 21.99 1.92
C ALA A 228 -8.07 22.25 3.35
N GLU A 229 -7.76 21.38 4.31
CA GLU A 229 -8.13 21.59 5.72
C GLU A 229 -7.39 22.78 6.33
N ALA A 230 -6.10 22.97 5.99
CA ALA A 230 -5.32 24.11 6.44
C ALA A 230 -5.84 25.44 5.85
N GLU A 231 -6.21 25.46 4.57
CA GLU A 231 -6.82 26.63 3.92
C GLU A 231 -8.18 26.97 4.54
N ALA A 232 -9.02 25.97 4.80
CA ALA A 232 -10.30 26.17 5.47
C ALA A 232 -10.14 26.70 6.92
N ALA A 233 -9.13 26.21 7.66
CA ALA A 233 -8.83 26.70 9.00
C ALA A 233 -8.36 28.18 8.97
N ALA A 234 -7.49 28.54 8.02
CA ALA A 234 -7.03 29.91 7.86
C ALA A 234 -8.17 30.87 7.47
N GLN A 235 -9.09 30.43 6.61
CA GLN A 235 -10.27 31.22 6.27
C GLN A 235 -11.19 31.42 7.49
N ALA A 236 -11.42 30.36 8.27
CA ALA A 236 -12.25 30.44 9.47
C ALA A 236 -11.64 31.38 10.53
N GLU A 237 -10.32 31.39 10.67
CA GLU A 237 -9.61 32.32 11.55
C GLU A 237 -9.74 33.77 11.09
N ALA A 238 -9.59 34.04 9.79
CA ALA A 238 -9.78 35.37 9.22
C ALA A 238 -11.23 35.89 9.39
N GLU A 239 -12.23 35.03 9.15
CA GLU A 239 -13.64 35.38 9.38
C GLU A 239 -13.94 35.66 10.86
N ALA A 240 -13.30 34.93 11.78
CA ALA A 240 -13.43 35.17 13.22
C ALA A 240 -12.77 36.49 13.65
N GLU A 241 -11.62 36.85 13.07
CA GLU A 241 -10.94 38.12 13.33
C GLU A 241 -11.76 39.32 12.82
N GLU A 242 -12.34 39.21 11.61
CA GLU A 242 -13.24 40.24 11.06
C GLU A 242 -14.48 40.43 11.95
N ALA A 243 -15.08 39.33 12.42
CA ALA A 243 -16.22 39.40 13.34
C ALA A 243 -15.86 40.06 14.67
N ALA A 244 -14.67 39.75 15.23
CA ALA A 244 -14.21 40.37 16.48
C ALA A 244 -13.91 41.87 16.32
N GLN A 245 -13.35 42.29 15.18
CA GLN A 245 -13.15 43.70 14.87
C GLN A 245 -14.49 44.45 14.75
N ALA A 246 -15.47 43.86 14.08
CA ALA A 246 -16.81 44.46 13.96
C ALA A 246 -17.50 44.62 15.32
N GLU A 247 -17.42 43.62 16.20
CA GLU A 247 -17.96 43.71 17.57
C GLU A 247 -17.22 44.79 18.39
N ALA A 248 -15.90 44.93 18.23
CA ALA A 248 -15.12 45.95 18.92
C ALA A 248 -15.46 47.38 18.44
N GLU A 249 -15.66 47.57 17.13
CA GLU A 249 -16.07 48.86 16.56
C GLU A 249 -17.47 49.27 17.03
N GLU A 250 -18.43 48.33 17.07
CA GLU A 250 -19.77 48.58 17.61
C GLU A 250 -19.72 48.95 19.11
N ALA A 251 -18.88 48.26 19.90
CA ALA A 251 -18.69 48.57 21.31
C ALA A 251 -18.07 49.96 21.53
N ALA A 252 -17.05 50.33 20.75
CA ALA A 252 -16.41 51.64 20.83
C ALA A 252 -17.36 52.78 20.44
N GLN A 253 -18.20 52.55 19.41
CA GLN A 253 -19.22 53.54 19.02
C GLN A 253 -20.28 53.73 20.12
N ALA A 254 -20.71 52.66 20.77
CA ALA A 254 -21.66 52.73 21.88
C ALA A 254 -21.07 53.46 23.11
N GLU A 255 -19.78 53.23 23.41
CA GLU A 255 -19.08 53.94 24.49
C GLU A 255 -18.95 55.44 24.19
N ALA A 256 -18.57 55.80 22.96
CA ALA A 256 -18.48 57.20 22.53
C ALA A 256 -19.84 57.93 22.55
N GLU A 257 -20.93 57.27 22.14
CA GLU A 257 -22.28 57.83 22.26
C GLU A 257 -22.70 58.03 23.73
N ALA A 258 -22.33 57.10 24.62
CA ALA A 258 -22.61 57.22 26.05
C ALA A 258 -21.83 58.37 26.70
N GLU A 259 -20.54 58.52 26.39
CA GLU A 259 -19.73 59.65 26.87
C GLU A 259 -20.26 61.00 26.35
N ALA A 260 -20.64 61.07 25.07
CA ALA A 260 -21.23 62.29 24.50
C ALA A 260 -22.55 62.67 25.19
N ALA A 261 -23.41 61.69 25.47
CA ALA A 261 -24.66 61.92 26.21
C ALA A 261 -24.41 62.37 27.65
N GLN A 262 -23.38 61.82 28.31
CA GLN A 262 -22.99 62.25 29.66
C GLN A 262 -22.43 63.68 29.66
N ALA A 263 -21.57 64.02 28.70
CA ALA A 263 -21.01 65.37 28.57
C ALA A 263 -22.08 66.43 28.27
N GLU A 264 -23.09 66.09 27.46
CA GLU A 264 -24.23 66.97 27.20
C GLU A 264 -25.08 67.20 28.45
N ALA A 265 -25.31 66.14 29.26
CA ALA A 265 -26.02 66.25 30.53
C ALA A 265 -25.25 67.08 31.58
N GLU A 266 -23.94 66.86 31.71
CA GLU A 266 -23.07 67.65 32.60
C GLU A 266 -22.99 69.12 32.16
N ALA A 267 -23.01 69.41 30.85
CA ALA A 267 -23.04 70.78 30.33
C ALA A 267 -24.38 71.48 30.59
N GLU A 268 -25.52 70.77 30.51
CA GLU A 268 -26.83 71.31 30.93
C GLU A 268 -26.87 71.57 32.44
N GLU A 269 -26.29 70.70 33.27
CA GLU A 269 -26.22 70.88 34.72
C GLU A 269 -25.30 72.05 35.11
N ALA A 270 -24.15 72.21 34.44
CA ALA A 270 -23.24 73.34 34.63
C ALA A 270 -23.86 74.68 34.19
N ALA A 271 -24.63 74.68 33.10
CA ALA A 271 -25.36 75.87 32.65
C ALA A 271 -26.50 76.27 33.62
N GLN A 272 -27.13 75.30 34.29
CA GLN A 272 -28.08 75.57 35.38
C GLN A 272 -27.38 76.08 36.65
N ALA A 273 -26.18 75.56 36.97
CA ALA A 273 -25.37 76.02 38.10
C ALA A 273 -24.82 77.45 37.90
N GLU A 274 -24.40 77.84 36.69
CA GLU A 274 -24.00 79.22 36.38
C GLU A 274 -25.17 80.21 36.46
N ALA A 275 -26.40 79.77 36.22
CA ALA A 275 -27.60 80.59 36.40
C ALA A 275 -27.96 80.82 37.89
N GLU A 276 -27.52 79.94 38.80
CA GLU A 276 -27.72 80.09 40.25
C GLU A 276 -26.52 80.76 40.97
N ALA A 277 -25.34 80.87 40.33
CA ALA A 277 -24.12 81.45 40.92
C ALA A 277 -24.00 82.99 40.84
N VAL A 278 -25.12 83.72 40.65
CA VAL A 278 -25.18 85.18 40.87
C VAL A 278 -25.63 85.48 42.31
N ASN A 279 -25.08 84.79 43.31
CA ASN A 279 -25.11 85.26 44.70
C ASN A 279 -24.06 84.57 45.58
N SER A 280 -23.22 85.40 46.17
CA SER A 280 -22.35 85.13 47.34
C SER A 280 -20.97 84.51 47.17
N SER A 281 -20.12 84.99 48.08
CA SER A 281 -18.65 85.02 48.14
C SER A 281 -18.02 83.83 48.89
N GLU A 282 -16.72 83.67 48.65
CA GLU A 282 -15.64 83.23 49.57
C GLU A 282 -15.42 81.73 49.92
N ASN A 283 -14.26 81.25 49.45
CA ASN A 283 -13.12 80.64 50.17
C ASN A 283 -13.34 79.38 51.04
N GLU A 284 -12.81 78.24 50.59
CA GLU A 284 -11.69 77.45 51.18
C GLU A 284 -11.53 76.09 50.44
N GLU A 285 -10.30 75.56 50.41
CA GLU A 285 -9.89 74.29 49.76
C GLU A 285 -10.61 73.03 50.32
N PRO A 286 -10.59 71.83 49.66
CA PRO A 286 -9.43 70.92 49.80
C PRO A 286 -9.21 69.82 48.71
N VAL A 287 -8.01 69.22 48.76
CA VAL A 287 -7.54 67.86 48.40
C VAL A 287 -7.86 67.16 47.06
N THR A 288 -6.76 66.84 46.40
CA THR A 288 -6.54 65.91 45.28
C THR A 288 -6.64 64.44 45.69
N GLU A 289 -7.43 63.65 44.96
CA GLU A 289 -7.21 62.20 44.80
C GLU A 289 -7.02 61.86 43.32
N THR A 290 -5.97 61.07 43.12
CA THR A 290 -5.28 60.81 41.87
C THR A 290 -5.75 59.47 41.32
N ASN A 291 -6.31 59.47 40.12
CA ASN A 291 -6.45 58.25 39.31
C ASN A 291 -5.78 58.52 37.96
N THR A 292 -4.46 58.30 37.93
CA THR A 292 -3.62 58.46 36.75
C THR A 292 -3.80 57.23 35.87
N GLN A 293 -4.75 57.28 34.95
CA GLN A 293 -4.49 56.75 33.62
C GLN A 293 -3.65 57.81 32.92
N GLU A 294 -2.36 57.53 32.81
CA GLU A 294 -1.38 58.37 32.13
C GLU A 294 -1.77 58.47 30.65
N GLN A 295 -2.62 59.44 30.32
CA GLN A 295 -2.81 59.86 28.93
C GLN A 295 -1.44 60.27 28.40
N ALA A 296 -0.89 59.48 27.49
CA ALA A 296 0.30 59.82 26.74
C ALA A 296 0.09 61.19 26.09
N SER A 297 0.64 62.25 26.68
CA SER A 297 0.54 63.61 26.14
C SER A 297 1.70 63.81 25.17
N GLY A 298 1.43 63.72 23.87
CA GLY A 298 2.46 63.70 22.85
C GLY A 298 1.93 64.05 21.46
N GLU A 299 2.84 64.34 20.53
CA GLU A 299 2.47 64.40 19.11
C GLU A 299 2.14 62.98 18.64
N THR A 300 0.95 62.82 18.06
CA THR A 300 0.48 61.54 17.54
C THR A 300 0.61 61.49 16.03
N ILE A 301 1.21 60.42 15.52
CA ILE A 301 1.40 60.18 14.10
C ILE A 301 0.76 58.84 13.76
N SER A 302 -0.06 58.82 12.71
CA SER A 302 -0.61 57.58 12.14
C SER A 302 0.44 56.94 11.22
N VAL A 303 0.72 55.66 11.45
CA VAL A 303 1.76 54.90 10.74
C VAL A 303 1.27 53.51 10.37
N THR A 304 1.88 52.92 9.33
CA THR A 304 1.75 51.48 9.07
C THR A 304 2.70 50.73 9.99
N SER A 305 2.19 49.80 10.78
CA SER A 305 2.94 48.94 11.69
C SER A 305 2.97 47.51 11.21
N THR A 306 4.16 46.91 11.21
CA THR A 306 4.38 45.46 11.09
C THR A 306 5.01 44.94 12.38
N ALA A 307 5.25 43.64 12.48
CA ALA A 307 6.03 43.07 13.58
C ALA A 307 7.21 42.23 13.08
N TYR A 308 8.29 42.26 13.86
CA TYR A 308 9.48 41.44 13.65
C TYR A 308 9.87 40.69 14.92
N THR A 309 10.71 39.67 14.74
CA THR A 309 11.30 38.92 15.84
C THR A 309 12.82 39.05 15.79
N ALA A 310 13.47 38.92 16.94
CA ALA A 310 14.93 38.97 17.02
C ALA A 310 15.62 37.80 16.27
N ASN A 311 14.91 36.68 16.10
CA ASN A 311 15.43 35.43 15.54
C ASN A 311 15.03 35.26 14.07
N CYS A 312 15.62 36.06 13.19
CA CYS A 312 15.57 35.90 11.74
C CYS A 312 16.93 35.45 11.17
N GLU A 313 16.91 34.82 9.98
CA GLU A 313 18.13 34.36 9.31
C GLU A 313 19.06 35.55 9.00
N GLY A 314 20.23 35.57 9.64
CA GLY A 314 21.21 36.65 9.53
C GLY A 314 21.04 37.80 10.52
N CYS A 315 20.04 37.74 11.40
CA CYS A 315 19.81 38.75 12.44
C CYS A 315 20.69 38.47 13.67
N SER A 316 21.35 39.50 14.20
CA SER A 316 22.13 39.40 15.45
C SER A 316 21.24 39.39 16.70
N GLY A 317 19.99 39.83 16.58
CA GLY A 317 19.09 40.14 17.70
C GLY A 317 19.51 41.37 18.51
N VAL A 318 20.46 42.17 17.99
CA VAL A 318 20.91 43.42 18.62
C VAL A 318 20.44 44.60 17.77
N THR A 319 19.67 45.49 18.36
CA THR A 319 19.08 46.65 17.68
C THR A 319 20.14 47.72 17.35
N SER A 320 19.79 48.69 16.52
CA SER A 320 20.64 49.81 16.13
C SER A 320 21.12 50.66 17.32
N THR A 321 20.34 50.76 18.40
CA THR A 321 20.75 51.43 19.66
C THR A 321 21.53 50.53 20.61
N GLY A 322 21.70 49.24 20.28
CA GLY A 322 22.47 48.27 21.05
C GLY A 322 21.67 47.46 22.07
N ILE A 323 20.33 47.42 21.95
CA ILE A 323 19.47 46.61 22.82
C ILE A 323 19.56 45.15 22.36
N ASP A 324 19.91 44.24 23.26
CA ASP A 324 19.95 42.80 22.98
C ASP A 324 18.57 42.17 23.27
N LEU A 325 17.82 41.92 22.20
CA LEU A 325 16.49 41.33 22.23
C LEU A 325 16.52 39.82 22.44
N ASN A 326 17.67 39.16 22.25
CA ASN A 326 17.82 37.75 22.62
C ASN A 326 17.99 37.60 24.14
N ALA A 327 18.68 38.55 24.77
CA ALA A 327 18.78 38.62 26.23
C ALA A 327 17.48 39.13 26.89
N ASN A 328 16.76 40.02 26.21
CA ASN A 328 15.52 40.65 26.71
C ASN A 328 14.38 40.48 25.69
N PRO A 329 13.83 39.27 25.53
CA PRO A 329 12.87 38.96 24.47
C PRO A 329 11.55 39.73 24.58
N ASN A 330 11.20 40.20 25.78
CA ASN A 330 9.98 40.97 26.02
C ASN A 330 10.20 42.49 26.02
N GLU A 331 11.41 42.97 25.70
CA GLU A 331 11.70 44.40 25.63
C GLU A 331 10.90 45.03 24.50
N LYS A 332 10.19 46.13 24.78
CA LYS A 332 9.32 46.78 23.80
C LYS A 332 10.14 47.77 22.96
N VAL A 333 10.66 47.29 21.83
CA VAL A 333 11.44 48.10 20.88
C VAL A 333 10.72 48.17 19.55
N ILE A 334 10.72 49.36 18.94
CA ILE A 334 10.25 49.55 17.57
C ILE A 334 11.41 49.95 16.64
N ALA A 335 11.36 49.44 15.41
CA ALA A 335 12.15 49.95 14.31
C ALA A 335 11.41 51.10 13.64
N VAL A 336 12.13 52.18 13.31
CA VAL A 336 11.55 53.43 12.79
C VAL A 336 12.42 54.04 11.68
N ASP A 337 11.87 55.01 10.95
CA ASP A 337 12.67 55.98 10.19
C ASP A 337 13.14 57.11 11.14
N PRO A 338 14.45 57.28 11.38
CA PRO A 338 14.99 58.30 12.27
C PRO A 338 14.66 59.75 11.88
N ASN A 339 14.26 60.01 10.63
CA ASN A 339 13.83 61.34 10.20
C ASN A 339 12.39 61.66 10.62
N VAL A 340 11.59 60.64 10.98
CA VAL A 340 10.21 60.78 11.44
C VAL A 340 10.14 60.62 12.96
N ILE A 341 10.72 59.53 13.49
CA ILE A 341 10.83 59.29 14.93
C ILE A 341 12.32 59.08 15.25
N PRO A 342 13.00 60.03 15.92
CA PRO A 342 14.40 59.88 16.26
C PRO A 342 14.68 58.63 17.11
N LEU A 343 15.85 58.02 16.94
CA LEU A 343 16.26 56.92 17.80
C LEU A 343 16.42 57.36 19.25
N GLY A 344 15.97 56.52 20.17
CA GLY A 344 15.93 56.75 21.62
C GLY A 344 14.63 57.40 22.10
N THR A 345 13.78 57.90 21.19
CA THR A 345 12.47 58.44 21.54
C THR A 345 11.61 57.37 22.19
N LYS A 346 10.95 57.74 23.29
CA LYS A 346 9.93 56.89 23.91
C LYS A 346 8.59 57.18 23.27
N VAL A 347 7.86 56.13 22.97
CA VAL A 347 6.55 56.22 22.32
C VAL A 347 5.54 55.34 23.02
N TYR A 348 4.27 55.69 22.84
CA TYR A 348 3.15 54.78 23.06
C TYR A 348 2.59 54.36 21.70
N VAL A 349 2.56 53.05 21.44
CA VAL A 349 1.99 52.49 20.22
C VAL A 349 0.64 51.87 20.55
N GLU A 350 -0.41 52.35 19.90
CA GLU A 350 -1.77 51.82 20.06
C GLU A 350 -1.81 50.30 19.87
N GLY A 351 -2.38 49.58 20.84
CA GLY A 351 -2.44 48.11 20.84
C GLY A 351 -1.15 47.37 21.20
N TYR A 352 0.01 48.03 21.23
CA TYR A 352 1.31 47.39 21.57
C TYR A 352 1.87 47.85 22.92
N GLY A 353 1.60 49.10 23.31
CA GLY A 353 2.01 49.71 24.57
C GLY A 353 3.22 50.65 24.44
N HIS A 354 3.82 50.98 25.59
CA HIS A 354 5.01 51.82 25.64
C HIS A 354 6.23 51.09 25.07
N ALA A 355 6.98 51.80 24.23
CA ALA A 355 8.14 51.27 23.54
C ALA A 355 9.23 52.33 23.35
N VAL A 356 10.44 51.89 23.01
CA VAL A 356 11.53 52.75 22.59
C VAL A 356 11.78 52.61 21.09
N ALA A 357 11.98 53.73 20.40
CA ALA A 357 12.51 53.77 19.04
C ALA A 357 13.99 53.34 19.07
N GLY A 358 14.22 52.04 19.08
CA GLY A 358 15.54 51.45 19.33
C GLY A 358 16.20 50.81 18.12
N ASP A 359 15.49 50.71 17.00
CA ASP A 359 16.02 50.04 15.82
C ASP A 359 15.72 50.75 14.50
N ILE A 360 16.39 50.30 13.44
CA ILE A 360 16.19 50.77 12.06
C ILE A 360 16.10 49.53 11.18
N GLY A 361 15.08 49.47 10.32
CA GLY A 361 14.96 48.46 9.28
C GLY A 361 15.15 49.08 7.89
N GLY A 362 15.84 48.38 6.98
CA GLY A 362 16.04 48.89 5.61
C GLY A 362 14.73 49.15 4.85
N ALA A 363 13.65 48.45 5.22
CA ALA A 363 12.31 48.62 4.65
C ALA A 363 11.39 49.56 5.48
N ILE A 364 11.89 50.14 6.57
CA ILE A 364 11.14 50.99 7.49
C ILE A 364 11.52 52.45 7.23
N ASN A 365 10.77 53.07 6.32
CA ASN A 365 11.02 54.44 5.85
C ASN A 365 9.71 55.23 5.89
N GLY A 366 9.77 56.51 6.27
CA GLY A 366 8.61 57.39 6.43
C GLY A 366 7.71 57.00 7.61
N ASN A 367 6.40 57.11 7.42
CA ASN A 367 5.38 56.78 8.42
C ASN A 367 5.14 55.26 8.49
N LYS A 368 6.21 54.50 8.71
CA LYS A 368 6.18 53.05 8.88
C LYS A 368 7.02 52.68 10.09
N ILE A 369 6.53 51.73 10.87
CA ILE A 369 7.26 51.14 12.01
C ILE A 369 7.23 49.61 11.94
N ASP A 370 8.13 48.99 12.68
CA ASP A 370 8.13 47.54 12.93
C ASP A 370 8.23 47.29 14.43
N VAL A 371 7.27 46.61 15.04
CA VAL A 371 7.27 46.34 16.49
C VAL A 371 7.97 45.02 16.78
N HIS A 372 8.84 44.99 17.79
CA HIS A 372 9.48 43.74 18.20
C HIS A 372 8.48 42.88 18.98
N VAL A 373 8.43 41.60 18.66
CA VAL A 373 7.72 40.60 19.46
C VAL A 373 8.60 39.36 19.70
N PRO A 374 8.44 38.69 20.85
CA PRO A 374 9.27 37.54 21.22
C PRO A 374 9.18 36.35 20.25
N THR A 375 8.00 36.10 19.69
CA THR A 375 7.71 34.89 18.92
C THR A 375 7.17 35.20 17.52
N ARG A 376 7.39 34.26 16.59
CA ARG A 376 6.87 34.37 15.23
C ARG A 376 5.34 34.39 15.21
N ASP A 377 4.71 33.60 16.08
CA ASP A 377 3.25 33.55 16.18
C ASP A 377 2.68 34.91 16.62
N GLU A 378 3.32 35.58 17.59
CA GLU A 378 2.95 36.95 17.96
C GLU A 378 3.14 37.95 16.81
N ALA A 379 4.16 37.76 15.96
CA ALA A 379 4.37 38.62 14.80
C ALA A 379 3.29 38.41 13.73
N LEU A 380 2.89 37.16 13.51
CA LEU A 380 1.79 36.82 12.61
C LEU A 380 0.45 37.38 13.13
N ASN A 381 0.18 37.21 14.42
CA ASN A 381 -1.02 37.75 15.06
C ASN A 381 -1.05 39.29 15.07
N TRP A 382 0.12 39.94 15.12
CA TRP A 382 0.19 41.39 14.95
C TRP A 382 -0.12 41.79 13.49
N GLY A 383 0.38 41.04 12.51
CA GLY A 383 0.10 41.30 11.10
C GLY A 383 0.55 42.71 10.65
N VAL A 384 -0.08 43.21 9.60
CA VAL A 384 0.12 44.59 9.10
C VAL A 384 -1.11 45.41 9.42
N ARG A 385 -0.93 46.53 10.13
CA ARG A 385 -2.06 47.37 10.56
C ARG A 385 -1.68 48.85 10.61
N GLU A 386 -2.66 49.72 10.49
CA GLU A 386 -2.47 51.14 10.81
C GLU A 386 -2.64 51.33 12.32
N VAL A 387 -1.71 52.06 12.94
CA VAL A 387 -1.75 52.37 14.37
C VAL A 387 -1.38 53.82 14.60
N ASN A 388 -1.87 54.39 15.70
CA ASN A 388 -1.39 55.67 16.19
C ASN A 388 -0.17 55.46 17.09
N VAL A 389 0.86 56.26 16.85
CA VAL A 389 2.06 56.33 17.67
C VAL A 389 2.15 57.71 18.29
N THR A 390 2.12 57.76 19.61
CA THR A 390 2.24 58.99 20.39
C THR A 390 3.66 59.12 20.93
N VAL A 391 4.35 60.21 20.59
CA VAL A 391 5.69 60.50 21.10
C VAL A 391 5.61 61.03 22.54
N VAL A 392 6.16 60.30 23.51
CA VAL A 392 6.01 60.64 24.94
C VAL A 392 7.26 61.30 25.54
N GLU A 393 8.47 61.02 25.05
CA GLU A 393 9.72 61.65 25.52
C GLU A 393 10.81 61.70 24.44
#